data_AF-A0A1C4PLV9-F1
#
_entry.id   AF-A0A1C4PLV9-F1
#
_cell.length_a   1.000
_cell.length_b   1.000
_cell.length_c   1.000
_cell.angle_alpha   90.00
_cell.angle_beta   90.00
_cell.angle_gamma   90.00
#
_symmetry.space_group_name_H-M   'P 1'
#
loop_
_entity.id
_entity.type
_entity.pdbx_description
1 polymer ?
#
loop_
_entity_poly.entity_id
_entity_poly.type
_entity_poly.pdbx_seq_one_letter_code
_entity_poly.pdbx_strand_id
1 'polypeptide(L)' 'MVETLRLHDARQGDRYLFCSDGLSTVVATDDIRRVLSEISDPDQAVRELVALANGSGGPDSVSRVVADVLEIRPNP' A
#
# COMPACT_ATOMS: atom_id res chain seq x y z
N MET A 1 24.85 -7.15 4.26
CA MET A 1 23.55 -6.64 3.79
C MET A 1 23.40 -7.05 2.34
N VAL A 2 22.34 -7.76 1.99
CA VAL A 2 22.09 -8.17 0.61
C VAL A 2 21.02 -7.21 0.09
N GLU A 3 21.42 -6.21 -0.69
CA GLU A 3 20.46 -5.34 -1.38
C GLU A 3 19.77 -6.18 -2.44
N THR A 4 18.48 -6.43 -2.23
CA THR A 4 17.68 -7.25 -3.15
C THR A 4 17.02 -6.34 -4.18
N LEU A 5 17.51 -6.35 -5.42
CA LEU A 5 16.86 -5.69 -6.55
C LEU A 5 15.90 -6.68 -7.22
N ARG A 6 14.66 -6.25 -7.44
CA ARG A 6 13.63 -6.96 -8.21
C ARG A 6 13.02 -6.00 -9.21
N LEU A 7 12.95 -6.41 -10.47
CA LEU A 7 12.23 -5.68 -11.52
C LEU A 7 10.81 -6.26 -11.60
N HIS A 8 9.82 -5.38 -11.59
CA HIS A 8 8.41 -5.72 -11.82
C HIS A 8 7.88 -4.84 -12.95
N ASP A 9 7.26 -5.47 -13.94
CA ASP A 9 6.53 -4.76 -15.00
C ASP A 9 5.28 -4.12 -14.38
N ALA A 10 5.26 -2.79 -14.30
CA ALA A 10 4.11 -2.02 -13.85
C ALA A 10 3.09 -1.92 -14.98
N ARG A 11 1.87 -2.38 -14.74
CA ARG A 11 0.74 -2.25 -15.66
C ARG A 11 -0.18 -1.13 -15.22
N GLN A 12 -0.93 -0.59 -16.18
CA GLN A 12 -1.96 0.39 -15.89
C GLN A 12 -2.98 -0.18 -14.91
N GLY A 13 -3.28 0.59 -13.86
CA GLY A 13 -4.20 0.17 -12.79
C GLY A 13 -3.56 -0.69 -11.72
N ASP A 14 -2.25 -0.97 -11.80
CA ASP A 14 -1.53 -1.59 -10.70
C ASP A 14 -1.43 -0.63 -9.53
N ARG A 15 -1.66 -1.15 -8.34
CA ARG A 15 -1.52 -0.44 -7.07
C ARG A 15 -0.44 -1.11 -6.25
N TYR A 16 0.62 -0.35 -5.96
CA TYR A 16 1.72 -0.80 -5.12
C TYR A 16 1.55 -0.23 -3.71
N LEU A 17 1.67 -1.11 -2.72
CA LEU A 17 1.74 -0.72 -1.31
C LEU A 17 3.18 -0.94 -0.83
N PHE A 18 3.84 0.14 -0.43
CA PHE A 18 5.12 0.11 0.26
C PHE A 18 4.89 0.30 1.76
N CYS A 19 5.49 -0.56 2.57
CA CYS A 19 5.37 -0.53 4.02
C CYS A 19 6.77 -0.60 4.63
N SER A 20 7.05 0.25 5.62
CA SER A 20 8.17 -0.01 6.52
C SER A 20 7.86 -1.23 7.39
N ASP A 21 8.88 -2.02 7.72
CA ASP A 21 8.76 -3.27 8.49
C ASP A 21 7.80 -3.11 9.68
N GLY A 22 6.66 -3.81 9.64
CA GLY A 22 5.68 -3.77 10.72
C GLY A 22 4.20 -3.76 10.30
N LEU A 23 3.86 -3.51 9.03
CA LEU A 23 2.45 -3.53 8.63
C LEU A 23 1.86 -4.94 8.54
N SER A 24 2.54 -5.83 7.81
CA SER A 24 2.08 -7.21 7.58
C SER A 24 2.11 -8.08 8.84
N THR A 25 2.74 -7.61 9.92
CA THR A 25 2.74 -8.27 11.23
C THR A 25 1.49 -7.97 12.05
N VAL A 26 0.75 -6.90 11.73
CA VAL A 26 -0.39 -6.44 12.53
C VAL A 26 -1.69 -6.34 11.74
N VAL A 27 -1.61 -6.22 10.41
CA VAL A 27 -2.77 -6.30 9.52
C VAL A 27 -2.63 -7.53 8.63
N ALA A 28 -3.67 -8.36 8.60
CA ALA A 28 -3.69 -9.54 7.75
C ALA A 28 -3.62 -9.14 6.27
N THR A 29 -2.91 -9.94 5.46
CA THR A 29 -2.78 -9.68 4.01
C THR A 29 -4.14 -9.61 3.30
N ASP A 30 -5.14 -10.35 3.77
CA ASP A 30 -6.49 -10.33 3.21
C ASP A 30 -7.21 -9.00 3.48
N ASP A 31 -7.06 -8.40 4.67
CA ASP A 31 -7.61 -7.08 4.95
C ASP A 31 -6.92 -5.99 4.13
N ILE A 32 -5.59 -6.10 3.97
CA ILE A 32 -4.83 -5.18 3.11
C ILE A 32 -5.35 -5.26 1.67
N ARG A 33 -5.51 -6.47 1.13
CA ARG A 33 -6.06 -6.67 -0.22
C ARG A 33 -7.47 -6.12 -0.34
N ARG A 34 -8.33 -6.37 0.66
CA ARG A 34 -9.70 -5.86 0.68
C ARG A 34 -9.71 -4.34 0.52
N VAL A 35 -8.97 -3.63 1.38
CA VAL A 35 -8.90 -2.16 1.35
C VAL A 35 -8.37 -1.64 0.02
N LEU A 36 -7.26 -2.23 -0.49
CA LEU A 36 -6.67 -1.79 -1.76
C LEU A 36 -7.60 -2.05 -2.97
N SER A 37 -8.47 -3.06 -2.89
CA SER A 37 -9.42 -3.43 -3.95
C SER A 37 -10.76 -2.69 -3.89
N GLU A 38 -11.25 -2.34 -2.69
CA GLU A 38 -12.56 -1.72 -2.49
C GLU A 38 -12.49 -0.20 -2.51
N ILE A 39 -11.37 0.40 -2.09
CA ILE A 39 -11.24 1.84 -1.97
C ILE A 39 -10.45 2.39 -3.15
N SER A 40 -11.12 3.01 -4.11
CA SER A 40 -10.47 3.57 -5.31
C SER A 40 -9.57 4.78 -5.01
N ASP A 41 -9.91 5.59 -4.00
CA ASP A 41 -9.11 6.76 -3.60
C ASP A 41 -7.87 6.31 -2.79
N PRO A 42 -6.63 6.55 -3.28
CA PRO A 42 -5.42 6.12 -2.58
C PRO A 42 -5.28 6.75 -1.20
N ASP A 43 -5.69 8.01 -1.04
CA ASP A 43 -5.62 8.70 0.25
C ASP A 43 -6.56 8.05 1.28
N GLN A 44 -7.77 7.70 0.86
CA GLN A 44 -8.71 6.96 1.69
C GLN A 44 -8.21 5.54 1.99
N ALA A 45 -7.62 4.86 1.02
CA ALA A 45 -7.04 3.53 1.21
C ALA A 45 -5.91 3.56 2.26
N VAL A 46 -5.02 4.56 2.20
CA VAL A 46 -3.97 4.77 3.20
C VAL A 46 -4.57 5.01 4.58
N ARG A 47 -5.57 5.89 4.70
CA ARG A 47 -6.24 6.18 5.98
C ARG A 47 -6.89 4.94 6.60
N GLU A 48 -7.59 4.14 5.80
CA GLU A 48 -8.25 2.92 6.27
C GLU A 48 -7.24 1.88 6.73
N LEU A 49 -6.15 1.68 5.98
CA LEU A 49 -5.06 0.81 6.41
C LEU A 49 -4.51 1.29 7.75
N VAL A 50 -4.22 2.60 7.91
CA VAL A 50 -3.71 3.19 9.15
C VAL A 50 -4.66 2.90 10.32
N ALA A 51 -5.96 3.10 10.13
CA ALA A 51 -6.97 2.78 11.13
C ALA A 51 -6.97 1.30 11.53
N LEU A 52 -6.92 0.37 10.56
CA LEU A 52 -6.88 -1.07 10.81
C LEU A 52 -5.66 -1.49 11.65
N ALA A 53 -4.49 -0.94 11.35
CA ALA A 53 -3.28 -1.26 12.09
C ALA A 53 -3.25 -0.66 13.50
N ASN A 54 -3.74 0.57 13.66
CA ASN A 54 -3.86 1.20 14.97
C ASN A 54 -4.87 0.44 15.84
N GLY A 55 -6.00 -0.01 15.25
CA GLY A 55 -6.98 -0.84 15.92
C GLY A 55 -6.47 -2.23 16.30
N SER A 56 -5.47 -2.74 15.58
CA SER A 56 -4.82 -4.03 15.83
C SER A 56 -3.66 -3.95 16.84
N GLY A 57 -3.41 -2.78 17.43
CA GLY A 57 -2.34 -2.57 18.41
C GLY A 57 -0.94 -2.44 17.80
N GLY A 58 -0.85 -2.00 16.54
CA GLY A 58 0.41 -1.85 15.84
C GLY A 58 1.33 -0.78 16.43
N PRO A 59 2.66 -0.92 16.28
CA PRO A 59 3.61 0.07 16.76
C PRO A 59 3.38 1.43 16.06
N ASP A 60 3.45 2.52 16.81
CA ASP A 60 3.13 3.90 16.37
C ASP A 60 3.98 4.43 15.19
N SER A 61 5.00 3.70 14.73
CA SER A 61 6.00 4.16 13.75
C SER A 61 5.88 3.53 12.35
N VAL A 62 4.77 2.85 12.02
CA VAL A 62 4.60 2.22 10.70
C VAL A 62 4.28 3.29 9.63
N SER A 63 5.28 3.61 8.79
CA SER A 63 5.10 4.45 7.60
C SER A 63 4.55 3.63 6.42
N ARG A 64 3.57 4.19 5.69
CA ARG A 64 2.89 3.52 4.56
C ARG A 64 2.78 4.46 3.38
N VAL A 65 3.05 3.93 2.20
CA VAL A 65 2.92 4.65 0.93
C VAL A 65 2.13 3.75 -0.02
N VAL A 66 1.01 4.25 -0.52
CA VAL A 66 0.29 3.65 -1.64
C VAL A 66 0.64 4.44 -2.89
N ALA A 67 1.04 3.74 -3.95
CA ALA A 67 1.37 4.30 -5.23
C ALA A 67 0.50 3.67 -6.31
N ASP A 68 -0.25 4.50 -7.03
CA ASP A 68 -1.10 4.09 -8.13
C ASP A 68 -0.37 4.30 -9.46
N VAL A 69 -0.32 3.26 -10.28
CA VAL A 69 0.21 3.34 -11.64
C VAL A 69 -0.88 3.88 -12.55
N LEU A 70 -0.85 5.20 -12.74
CA LEU A 70 -1.72 5.90 -13.67
C LEU A 70 -1.13 5.87 -15.08
N GLU A 71 -2.00 5.78 -16.09
CA GLU A 71 -1.60 6.17 -17.44
C GLU A 71 -1.29 7.67 -17.43
N ILE A 72 -0.06 8.05 -17.79
CA ILE A 72 0.20 9.41 -18.20
C ILE A 72 -0.48 9.57 -19.57
N ARG A 73 -1.67 10.16 -19.58
CA ARG A 73 -2.14 10.80 -20.81
C ARG A 73 -1.23 12.00 -21.04
N PRO A 74 -0.43 12.04 -22.12
CA PRO A 74 0.30 13.27 -22.46
C PRO A 74 -0.73 14.39 -22.60
N ASN A 75 -0.51 15.50 -21.90
CA ASN A 75 -1.32 16.70 -22.03
C ASN A 75 -1.18 17.19 -23.49
N PRO A 76 -2.27 17.36 -24.25
CA PRO A 76 -2.21 17.82 -25.64
C PRO A 76 -1.63 19.24 -25.77
#